data_AF-A0A925PQ81-F1
#
_entry.id   AF-A0A925PQ81-F1
#
_cell.length_a   1.000
_cell.length_b   1.000
_cell.length_c   1.000
_cell.angle_alpha   90.00
_cell.angle_beta   90.00
_cell.angle_gamma   90.00
#
_symmetry.space_group_name_H-M   'P 1'
#
loop_
_entity.id
_entity.type
_entity.pdbx_description
1 polymer ?
#
loop_
_entity_poly.entity_id
_entity_poly.type
_entity_poly.pdbx_seq_one_letter_code
_entity_poly.pdbx_strand_id
1 'polypeptide(L)'
;MPKVDEKIEGMYQEVLKRNPGETEFHQAVLEVLECLGPVVSKHPEYLERKIIERICEPERQIIFRVPWQDDKGIVHINRGFRVEFN
;
A
#
# COMPACT_ATOMS: atom_id res chain seq x y z
N MET A 1 13.46 -8.55 16.70
CA MET A 1 12.54 -8.03 15.68
C MET A 1 13.25 -8.16 14.35
N PRO A 2 12.61 -8.69 13.30
CA PRO A 2 13.17 -8.57 11.97
C PRO A 2 13.40 -7.08 11.71
N LYS A 3 14.53 -6.75 11.09
CA LYS A 3 14.92 -5.37 10.86
C LYS A 3 14.91 -5.19 9.35
N VAL A 4 14.11 -4.23 8.89
CA VAL A 4 14.12 -3.80 7.49
C VAL A 4 15.56 -3.49 7.09
N ASP A 5 15.98 -4.00 5.92
CA ASP A 5 17.33 -3.77 5.41
C ASP A 5 17.53 -2.26 5.15
N GLU A 6 18.69 -1.72 5.52
CA GLU A 6 19.00 -0.29 5.43
C GLU A 6 18.77 0.27 4.02
N LYS A 7 18.93 -0.57 2.99
CA LYS A 7 18.70 -0.20 1.58
C LYS A 7 17.24 0.07 1.23
N ILE A 8 16.28 -0.47 1.99
CA ILE A 8 14.84 -0.35 1.74
C ILE A 8 14.10 0.41 2.84
N GLU A 9 14.77 0.72 3.96
CA GLU A 9 14.21 1.53 5.05
C GLU A 9 13.73 2.91 4.57
N GLY A 10 14.54 3.59 3.73
CA GLY A 10 14.17 4.89 3.20
C GLY A 10 12.86 4.88 2.39
N MET A 11 12.59 3.77 1.68
CA MET A 11 11.33 3.60 0.95
C MET A 11 10.16 3.36 1.90
N TYR A 12 10.33 2.57 2.96
CA TYR A 12 9.28 2.39 3.96
C TYR A 12 8.86 3.73 4.58
N GLN A 13 9.83 4.59 4.90
CA GLN A 13 9.53 5.94 5.40
C GLN A 13 8.73 6.79 4.42
N GLU A 14 9.00 6.68 3.11
CA GLU A 14 8.21 7.37 2.08
C GLU A 14 6.78 6.81 1.98
N VAL A 15 6.58 5.50 2.14
CA VAL A 15 5.25 4.88 2.21
C VAL A 15 4.45 5.42 3.41
N LEU A 16 5.07 5.47 4.60
CA LEU A 16 4.45 6.03 5.81
C LEU A 16 4.03 7.49 5.63
N LYS A 17 4.88 8.28 4.99
CA LYS A 17 4.65 9.70 4.75
C LYS A 17 3.53 9.94 3.74
N ARG A 18 3.42 9.10 2.71
CA ARG A 18 2.41 9.24 1.65
C ARG A 18 1.02 8.79 2.07
N ASN A 19 0.93 7.80 2.97
CA ASN A 19 -0.32 7.16 3.37
C ASN A 19 -0.65 7.37 4.86
N PRO A 20 -0.65 8.61 5.37
CA PRO A 20 -0.81 8.85 6.80
C PRO A 20 -2.17 8.32 7.30
N GLY A 21 -2.13 7.54 8.37
CA GLY A 21 -3.32 6.97 9.01
C GLY A 21 -3.74 5.59 8.50
N GLU A 22 -3.03 5.01 7.52
CA GLU A 22 -3.32 3.67 7.01
C GLU A 22 -2.50 2.59 7.74
N THR A 23 -2.78 2.39 9.03
CA THR A 23 -1.98 1.52 9.91
C THR A 23 -1.86 0.08 9.44
N GLU A 24 -2.94 -0.48 8.92
CA GLU A 24 -3.02 -1.84 8.41
C GLU A 24 -2.21 -2.00 7.12
N PHE A 25 -2.23 -0.97 6.27
CA PHE A 25 -1.41 -0.94 5.07
C PHE A 25 0.07 -0.83 5.41
N HIS A 26 0.44 0.05 6.35
CA HIS A 26 1.82 0.18 6.84
C HIS A 26 2.37 -1.13 7.40
N GLN A 27 1.57 -1.83 8.21
CA GLN A 27 1.96 -3.13 8.75
C GLN A 27 2.20 -4.15 7.62
N ALA A 28 1.27 -4.27 6.67
CA ALA A 28 1.39 -5.22 5.58
C ALA A 28 2.63 -4.95 4.71
N VAL A 29 2.93 -3.67 4.41
CA VAL A 29 4.14 -3.29 3.69
C VAL A 29 5.38 -3.68 4.50
N LEU A 30 5.43 -3.32 5.79
CA LEU A 30 6.57 -3.61 6.66
C LEU A 30 6.91 -5.11 6.67
N GLU A 31 5.92 -5.97 6.90
CA GLU A 31 6.11 -7.43 6.97
C GLU A 31 6.68 -7.99 5.66
N VAL A 32 6.25 -7.47 4.50
CA VAL A 32 6.80 -7.87 3.19
C VAL A 32 8.24 -7.38 3.02
N LEU A 33 8.52 -6.13 3.39
CA LEU A 33 9.86 -5.55 3.25
C LEU A 33 10.90 -6.25 4.13
N GLU A 34 10.53 -6.70 5.33
CA GLU A 34 11.39 -7.49 6.21
C GLU A 34 11.89 -8.78 5.54
N CYS A 35 11.11 -9.36 4.63
CA CYS A 35 11.49 -10.56 3.87
C CYS A 35 12.32 -10.27 2.61
N LEU A 36 12.30 -9.03 2.08
CA LEU A 36 12.90 -8.70 0.78
C LEU A 36 14.38 -8.32 0.84
N GLY A 37 14.94 -8.02 2.01
CA GLY A 37 16.35 -7.62 2.17
C GLY A 37 17.38 -8.54 1.46
N PRO A 38 17.32 -9.87 1.65
CA PRO A 38 18.22 -10.80 0.97
C PRO A 38 18.07 -10.79 -0.55
N VAL A 39 16.83 -10.63 -1.06
CA VAL A 39 16.55 -10.59 -2.51
C VAL A 39 17.15 -9.34 -3.12
N VAL A 40 16.94 -8.19 -2.48
CA VAL A 40 17.46 -6.89 -2.90
C VAL A 40 18.99 -6.86 -2.87
N SER A 41 19.59 -7.48 -1.86
CA SER A 41 21.05 -7.58 -1.77
C SER A 41 21.66 -8.46 -2.87
N LYS A 42 20.92 -9.46 -3.37
CA LYS A 42 21.34 -10.29 -4.50
C LYS A 42 21.01 -9.68 -5.87
N HIS A 43 19.96 -8.87 -5.93
CA HIS A 43 19.40 -8.26 -7.15
C HIS A 43 19.27 -6.74 -6.99
N PRO A 44 20.39 -6.00 -6.99
CA PRO A 44 20.37 -4.54 -6.82
C PRO A 44 19.57 -3.81 -7.92
N GLU A 45 19.43 -4.41 -9.11
CA GLU A 45 18.67 -3.88 -10.24
C GLU A 45 17.20 -3.59 -9.91
N TYR A 46 16.62 -4.24 -8.89
CA TYR A 46 15.26 -3.98 -8.44
C TYR A 46 15.12 -2.62 -7.75
N LEU A 47 16.16 -2.15 -7.06
CA LEU A 47 16.18 -0.80 -6.50
C LEU A 47 16.45 0.25 -7.58
N GLU A 48 17.41 -0.03 -8.47
CA GLU A 48 17.76 0.89 -9.57
C GLU A 48 16.55 1.22 -10.46
N ARG A 49 15.70 0.23 -10.69
CA ARG A 49 14.47 0.36 -11.48
C ARG A 49 13.24 0.75 -10.67
N LYS A 50 13.41 1.04 -9.37
CA LYS A 50 12.34 1.38 -8.44
C LYS A 50 11.19 0.37 -8.40
N ILE A 51 11.51 -0.92 -8.53
CA ILE A 51 10.49 -1.97 -8.67
C ILE A 51 9.66 -2.07 -7.40
N ILE A 52 10.30 -2.01 -6.23
CA ILE A 52 9.63 -2.20 -4.95
C ILE A 52 8.77 -0.98 -4.63
N GLU A 53 9.27 0.22 -4.90
CA GLU A 53 8.52 1.47 -4.74
C GLU A 53 7.25 1.48 -5.59
N ARG A 54 7.32 0.97 -6.83
CA ARG A 54 6.15 0.88 -7.71
C ARG A 54 5.13 -0.15 -7.22
N ILE A 55 5.59 -1.29 -6.69
CA ILE A 55 4.67 -2.33 -6.18
C ILE A 55 3.96 -1.86 -4.90
N CYS A 56 4.60 -1.02 -4.10
CA CYS A 56 4.00 -0.39 -2.92
C CYS A 56 3.00 0.72 -3.24
N GLU A 57 2.91 1.19 -4.49
CA GLU A 57 1.95 2.21 -4.91
C GLU A 57 0.90 1.59 -5.85
N PRO A 58 -0.40 1.66 -5.53
CA PRO A 58 -1.43 1.12 -6.42
C PRO A 58 -1.40 1.77 -7.81
N GLU A 59 -1.58 0.98 -8.86
CA GLU A 59 -1.75 1.53 -10.22
C GLU A 59 -2.99 2.42 -10.33
N ARG A 60 -4.07 2.05 -9.63
CA ARG A 60 -5.30 2.85 -9.59
C ARG A 60 -6.07 2.67 -8.30
N GLN A 61 -6.59 3.79 -7.79
CA GLN A 61 -7.54 3.81 -6.68
C GLN A 61 -8.80 4.54 -7.11
N ILE A 62 -9.95 3.89 -6.93
CA ILE A 62 -11.26 4.45 -7.28
C ILE A 62 -12.08 4.55 -6.01
N ILE A 63 -12.49 5.77 -5.67
CA ILE A 63 -13.38 6.07 -4.55
C ILE A 63 -14.66 6.67 -5.13
N PHE A 64 -15.81 6.06 -4.82
CA PHE A 64 -17.07 6.46 -5.43
C PHE A 64 -18.23 6.40 -4.43
N ARG A 65 -19.30 7.16 -4.73
CA ARG A 65 -20.51 7.20 -3.91
C ARG A 65 -21.47 6.07 -4.30
N VAL A 66 -22.03 5.40 -3.32
CA VAL A 66 -23.04 4.35 -3.47
C VAL A 66 -24.34 4.79 -2.79
N PRO A 67 -25.26 5.47 -3.52
CA PRO A 67 -26.58 5.80 -3.00
C PRO A 67 -27.52 4.60 -3.14
N TRP A 68 -28.30 4.32 -2.11
CA TRP A 68 -29.32 3.26 -2.12
C TRP A 68 -30.48 3.64 -1.20
N GLN A 69 -31.60 2.93 -1.33
CA GLN A 69 -32.81 3.15 -0.54
C GLN A 69 -33.10 1.89 0.27
N ASP A 70 -33.41 2.04 1.56
CA ASP A 70 -33.83 0.93 2.40
C ASP A 70 -35.32 0.58 2.22
N ASP A 71 -35.77 -0.49 2.86
CA ASP A 71 -37.16 -0.97 2.78
C ASP A 71 -38.19 0.04 3.34
N LYS A 72 -37.76 1.04 4.11
CA LYS A 72 -38.60 2.12 4.65
C LYS A 72 -38.62 3.34 3.73
N GLY A 73 -37.94 3.28 2.59
CA GLY A 73 -37.84 4.38 1.65
C GLY A 73 -36.79 5.44 2.02
N ILE A 74 -35.96 5.21 3.04
CA ILE A 74 -34.93 6.16 3.48
C ILE A 74 -33.71 6.05 2.58
N VAL A 75 -33.21 7.19 2.09
CA VAL A 75 -32.01 7.24 1.25
C VAL A 75 -30.76 7.19 2.13
N HIS A 76 -29.89 6.24 1.82
CA HIS A 76 -28.58 6.06 2.44
C HIS A 76 -27.48 6.36 1.42
N ILE A 77 -26.34 6.82 1.92
CA ILE A 77 -25.16 7.10 1.11
C ILE A 77 -23.96 6.42 1.74
N ASN A 78 -23.35 5.48 1.02
CA ASN A 78 -22.09 4.86 1.41
C ASN A 78 -20.97 5.26 0.46
N ARG A 79 -19.74 5.00 0.88
CA ARG A 79 -18.53 5.14 0.06
C ARG A 79 -18.07 3.76 -0.37
N GLY A 80 -17.93 3.56 -1.67
CA GLY A 80 -17.30 2.39 -2.27
C GLY A 80 -15.83 2.66 -2.57
N PHE A 81 -15.04 1.60 -2.54
CA PHE A 81 -13.60 1.63 -2.83
C PHE A 81 -13.25 0.48 -3.77
N ARG A 82 -12.37 0.75 -4.74
CA ARG A 82 -11.73 -0.28 -5.55
C ARG A 82 -10.26 0.10 -5.73
N VAL A 83 -9.37 -0.78 -5.27
CA VAL A 83 -7.92 -0.61 -5.40
C VAL A 83 -7.42 -1.66 -6.38
N GLU A 84 -6.88 -1.19 -7.51
CA GLU A 84 -6.26 -2.00 -8.55
C GLU A 84 -4.75 -1.87 -8.33
N PHE A 85 -4.17 -2.80 -7.57
CA PHE A 85 -2.83 -2.62 -7.01
C PHE A 85 -1.72 -2.92 -8.01
N ASN A 86 -1.76 -4.09 -8.66
CA ASN A 86 -0.84 -4.56 -9.73
C ASN A 86 -1.62 -5.53 -10.63
#